data_AF-A0A430BJD7-F1
#
_entry.id   AF-A0A430BJD7-F1
#
_cell.length_a   1.000
_cell.length_b   1.000
_cell.length_c   1.000
_cell.angle_alpha   90.00
_cell.angle_beta   90.00
_cell.angle_gamma   90.00
#
_symmetry.space_group_name_H-M   'P 1'
#
loop_
_entity.id
_entity.type
_entity.pdbx_description
1 polymer ?
#
loop_
_entity_poly.entity_id
_entity_poly.type
_entity_poly.pdbx_seq_one_letter_code
_entity_poly.pdbx_strand_id
1 'polypeptide(L)'
;MNPDQTAHVRAHVAAVSKLLLGNKIMNPGLMILAGDPLDHSQQIAFGRTAVEAQVDLVYLEFTIGEDDVPVMTGITVMLPRDTVCYVSTGCRLSLVPGKARAVIVPQDGAQSHFKVLPGEIVQVRGRPATLAAGCDRATAKLAMLVRDGADLGNQVNLQTWC
;
A
#
# COMPACT_ATOMS: atom_id res chain seq x y z
N MET A 1 -2.47 20.36 0.76
CA MET A 1 -3.48 19.48 0.13
C MET A 1 -4.85 20.09 0.40
N ASN A 2 -5.65 20.31 -0.63
CA ASN A 2 -7.03 20.82 -0.47
C ASN A 2 -8.01 19.68 -0.10
N PRO A 3 -9.25 19.97 0.33
CA PRO A 3 -10.20 18.94 0.75
C PRO A 3 -10.52 17.88 -0.32
N ASP A 4 -10.58 18.28 -1.60
CA ASP A 4 -10.89 17.37 -2.71
C ASP A 4 -9.71 16.41 -2.97
N GLN A 5 -8.49 16.91 -2.90
CA GLN A 5 -7.27 16.09 -2.97
C GLN A 5 -7.22 15.08 -1.81
N THR A 6 -7.55 15.52 -0.60
CA THR A 6 -7.62 14.64 0.57
C THR A 6 -8.70 13.55 0.40
N ALA A 7 -9.86 13.88 -0.16
CA ALA A 7 -10.89 12.90 -0.48
C ALA A 7 -10.43 11.88 -1.53
N HIS A 8 -9.71 12.34 -2.56
CA HIS A 8 -9.15 11.49 -3.61
C HIS A 8 -8.11 10.50 -3.06
N VAL A 9 -7.18 10.97 -2.22
CA VAL A 9 -6.19 10.12 -1.54
C VAL A 9 -6.90 9.12 -0.62
N ARG A 10 -7.91 9.57 0.15
CA ARG A 10 -8.70 8.68 1.03
C ARG A 10 -9.39 7.56 0.23
N ALA A 11 -9.97 7.87 -0.93
CA ALA A 11 -10.58 6.86 -1.81
C ALA A 11 -9.55 5.84 -2.31
N HIS A 12 -8.34 6.28 -2.64
CA HIS A 12 -7.24 5.38 -3.01
C HIS A 12 -6.79 4.51 -1.85
N VAL A 13 -6.59 5.06 -0.66
CA VAL A 13 -6.23 4.28 0.54
C VAL A 13 -7.31 3.22 0.80
N ALA A 14 -8.59 3.57 0.68
CA ALA A 14 -9.68 2.62 0.83
C ALA A 14 -9.62 1.49 -0.21
N ALA A 15 -9.44 1.84 -1.49
CA ALA A 15 -9.37 0.88 -2.58
C ALA A 15 -8.14 -0.04 -2.49
N VAL A 16 -6.97 0.50 -2.12
CA VAL A 16 -5.75 -0.30 -1.88
C VAL A 16 -5.94 -1.22 -0.68
N SER A 17 -6.52 -0.73 0.41
CA SER A 17 -6.84 -1.56 1.58
C SER A 17 -7.76 -2.72 1.20
N LYS A 18 -8.81 -2.45 0.40
CA LYS A 18 -9.73 -3.47 -0.12
C LYS A 18 -9.01 -4.50 -0.99
N LEU A 19 -8.10 -4.05 -1.86
CA LEU A 19 -7.30 -4.94 -2.71
C LEU A 19 -6.38 -5.86 -1.91
N LEU A 20 -5.76 -5.35 -0.86
CA LEU A 20 -4.76 -6.07 -0.06
C LEU A 20 -5.41 -7.02 0.96
N LEU A 21 -6.46 -6.56 1.64
CA LEU A 21 -7.08 -7.26 2.76
C LEU A 21 -8.38 -7.99 2.37
N GLY A 22 -9.03 -7.60 1.26
CA GLY A 22 -10.35 -8.10 0.91
C GLY A 22 -11.39 -7.65 1.93
N ASN A 23 -12.14 -8.59 2.51
CA ASN A 23 -13.13 -8.30 3.56
C ASN A 23 -12.58 -8.50 4.99
N LYS A 24 -11.26 -8.62 5.16
CA LYS A 24 -10.66 -8.86 6.47
C LYS A 24 -10.49 -7.55 7.24
N ILE A 25 -10.71 -7.60 8.54
CA ILE A 25 -10.47 -6.49 9.46
C ILE A 25 -8.96 -6.35 9.67
N MET A 26 -8.46 -5.12 9.62
CA MET A 26 -7.08 -4.77 9.93
C MET A 26 -6.85 -4.78 11.45
N ASN A 27 -5.75 -5.37 11.87
CA ASN A 27 -5.32 -5.50 13.26
C ASN A 27 -4.18 -4.51 13.55
N PRO A 28 -3.90 -4.20 14.83
CA PRO A 28 -2.92 -3.17 15.22
C PRO A 28 -1.48 -3.37 14.73
N GLY A 29 -1.10 -4.58 14.30
CA GLY A 29 0.24 -4.85 13.76
C GLY A 29 0.45 -4.43 12.29
N LEU A 30 -0.58 -3.88 11.63
CA LEU A 30 -0.50 -3.35 10.28
C LEU A 30 -1.03 -1.91 10.23
N MET A 31 -0.32 -1.06 9.50
CA MET A 31 -0.74 0.32 9.21
C MET A 31 -0.60 0.63 7.72
N ILE A 32 -1.58 1.36 7.18
CA ILE A 32 -1.55 1.89 5.81
C ILE A 32 -1.59 3.41 5.91
N LEU A 33 -0.54 4.07 5.43
CA LEU A 33 -0.41 5.53 5.38
C LEU A 33 -0.33 6.01 3.93
N ALA A 34 -0.57 7.29 3.72
CA ALA A 34 -0.44 7.93 2.42
C ALA A 34 0.05 9.37 2.56
N GLY A 35 0.81 9.82 1.56
CA GLY A 35 1.29 11.19 1.47
C GLY A 35 2.26 11.37 0.31
N ASP A 36 3.04 12.45 0.35
CA ASP A 36 4.08 12.72 -0.64
C ASP A 36 5.15 11.63 -0.65
N PRO A 37 5.92 11.45 -1.75
CA PRO A 37 6.99 10.46 -1.80
C PRO A 37 8.01 10.73 -0.70
N LEU A 38 8.40 9.68 0.02
CA LEU A 38 9.31 9.81 1.15
C LEU A 38 10.75 10.02 0.65
N ASP A 39 11.38 11.11 1.08
CA ASP A 39 12.81 11.26 0.98
C ASP A 39 13.56 10.31 1.94
N HIS A 40 14.88 10.25 1.83
CA HIS A 40 15.67 9.32 2.65
C HIS A 40 15.57 9.59 4.17
N SER A 41 15.49 10.86 4.57
CA SER A 41 15.36 11.25 5.97
C SER A 41 14.00 10.83 6.53
N GLN A 42 12.95 10.99 5.74
CA GLN A 42 11.59 10.59 6.08
C GLN A 42 11.49 9.05 6.12
N GLN A 43 12.11 8.33 5.18
CA GLN A 43 12.17 6.87 5.22
C GLN A 43 12.79 6.36 6.53
N ILE A 44 13.87 7.00 7.00
CA ILE A 44 14.48 6.65 8.29
C ILE A 44 13.53 6.96 9.45
N ALA A 45 12.88 8.13 9.47
CA ALA A 45 11.96 8.54 10.53
C ALA A 45 10.74 7.61 10.63
N PHE A 46 10.12 7.28 9.49
CA PHE A 46 9.01 6.33 9.43
C PHE A 46 9.46 4.91 9.79
N GLY A 47 10.65 4.48 9.35
CA GLY A 47 11.20 3.18 9.72
C GLY A 47 11.46 3.05 11.23
N ARG A 48 11.97 4.11 11.87
CA ARG A 48 12.10 4.17 13.33
C ARG A 48 10.76 4.11 14.02
N THR A 49 9.79 4.88 13.54
CA THR A 49 8.41 4.86 14.06
C THR A 49 7.80 3.46 13.96
N ALA A 50 8.00 2.77 12.84
CA ALA A 50 7.55 1.40 12.64
C ALA A 50 8.17 0.43 13.64
N VAL A 51 9.48 0.56 13.93
CA VAL A 51 10.18 -0.24 14.96
C VAL A 51 9.66 0.07 16.36
N GLU A 52 9.53 1.35 16.72
CA GLU A 52 9.07 1.79 18.03
C GLU A 52 7.61 1.34 18.30
N ALA A 53 6.76 1.41 17.27
CA ALA A 53 5.36 0.98 17.35
C ALA A 53 5.14 -0.51 17.07
N GLN A 54 6.18 -1.26 16.68
CA GLN A 54 6.10 -2.69 16.30
C GLN A 54 5.00 -2.95 15.25
N VAL A 55 4.97 -2.13 14.19
CA VAL A 55 3.92 -2.15 13.17
C VAL A 55 4.50 -2.29 11.77
N ASP A 56 3.96 -3.23 10.99
CA ASP A 56 4.24 -3.32 9.57
C ASP A 56 3.53 -2.19 8.82
N LEU A 57 4.23 -1.51 7.92
CA LEU A 57 3.74 -0.28 7.33
C LEU A 57 3.76 -0.35 5.80
N VAL A 58 2.61 -0.03 5.21
CA VAL A 58 2.45 0.25 3.77
C VAL A 58 2.24 1.74 3.61
N TYR A 59 3.19 2.42 2.98
CA TYR A 59 3.10 3.83 2.65
C TYR A 59 2.75 3.98 1.16
N LEU A 60 1.64 4.66 0.87
CA LEU A 60 1.21 4.98 -0.49
C LEU A 60 1.71 6.37 -0.88
N GLU A 61 2.51 6.43 -1.94
CA GLU A 61 3.14 7.67 -2.38
C GLU A 61 2.27 8.34 -3.43
N PHE A 62 1.97 9.62 -3.24
CA PHE A 62 1.18 10.44 -4.15
C PHE A 62 1.97 11.66 -4.62
N THR A 63 1.81 12.01 -5.88
CA THR A 63 2.24 13.31 -6.41
C THR A 63 1.04 14.03 -7.01
N ILE A 64 1.14 15.35 -7.17
CA ILE A 64 0.12 16.10 -7.90
C ILE A 64 0.33 15.88 -9.40
N GLY A 65 -0.71 15.36 -10.06
CA GLY A 65 -0.75 15.14 -11.51
C GLY A 65 -1.38 16.31 -12.26
N GLU A 66 -1.91 16.01 -13.45
CA GLU A 66 -2.70 16.96 -14.24
C GLU A 66 -3.98 17.38 -13.49
N ASP A 67 -4.44 18.60 -13.77
CA ASP A 67 -5.65 19.19 -13.17
C ASP A 67 -5.67 19.21 -11.62
N ASP A 68 -4.49 19.26 -10.99
CA ASP A 68 -4.32 19.26 -9.52
C ASP A 68 -4.83 17.98 -8.82
N VAL A 69 -4.97 16.88 -9.59
CA VAL A 69 -5.46 15.58 -9.10
C VAL A 69 -4.30 14.73 -8.55
N PRO A 70 -4.38 14.20 -7.32
CA PRO A 70 -3.34 13.34 -6.77
C PRO A 70 -3.24 12.01 -7.52
N VAL A 71 -2.04 11.63 -7.94
CA VAL A 71 -1.73 10.36 -8.62
C VAL A 71 -0.86 9.50 -7.72
N MET A 72 -1.25 8.25 -7.48
CA MET A 72 -0.43 7.29 -6.74
C MET A 72 0.75 6.84 -7.59
N THR A 73 1.97 7.16 -7.18
CA THR A 73 3.20 6.90 -7.95
C THR A 73 3.98 5.69 -7.46
N GLY A 74 3.78 5.27 -6.22
CA GLY A 74 4.59 4.23 -5.61
C GLY A 74 4.02 3.69 -4.31
N ILE A 75 4.65 2.61 -3.86
CA ILE A 75 4.40 2.00 -2.56
C ILE A 75 5.75 1.78 -1.88
N THR A 76 5.87 2.23 -0.64
CA THR A 76 6.97 1.88 0.24
C THR A 76 6.47 0.92 1.33
N VAL A 77 7.16 -0.21 1.48
CA VAL A 77 6.88 -1.21 2.51
C VAL A 77 7.98 -1.14 3.57
N MET A 78 7.58 -1.05 4.84
CA MET A 78 8.50 -1.06 5.98
C MET A 78 8.15 -2.20 6.92
N LEU A 79 9.13 -3.05 7.19
CA LEU A 79 8.99 -4.29 7.97
C LEU A 79 9.94 -4.24 9.17
N PRO A 80 9.50 -3.78 10.34
CA PRO A 80 10.29 -3.88 11.56
C PRO A 80 10.43 -5.34 11.98
N ARG A 81 11.66 -5.85 12.04
CA ARG A 81 11.97 -7.18 12.56
C ARG A 81 13.07 -7.02 13.60
N ASP A 82 12.77 -7.43 14.82
CA ASP A 82 13.58 -7.18 16.00
C ASP A 82 13.83 -5.66 16.21
N THR A 83 15.03 -5.17 15.90
CA THR A 83 15.43 -3.75 16.01
C THR A 83 15.77 -3.12 14.66
N VAL A 84 15.62 -3.86 13.56
CA VAL A 84 15.94 -3.41 12.20
C VAL A 84 14.66 -3.22 11.41
N CYS A 85 14.55 -2.10 10.69
CA CYS A 85 13.48 -1.88 9.74
C CYS A 85 13.95 -2.20 8.33
N TYR A 86 13.39 -3.21 7.70
CA TYR A 86 13.60 -3.47 6.27
C TYR A 86 12.67 -2.57 5.45
N VAL A 87 13.25 -1.81 4.51
CA VAL A 87 12.50 -0.86 3.67
C VAL A 87 12.58 -1.30 2.21
N SER A 88 11.43 -1.38 1.54
CA SER A 88 11.33 -1.66 0.11
C SER A 88 10.52 -0.57 -0.57
N THR A 89 11.18 0.25 -1.39
CA THR A 89 10.59 1.41 -2.05
C THR A 89 10.22 1.11 -3.51
N GLY A 90 9.39 1.97 -4.10
CA GLY A 90 9.00 1.85 -5.51
C GLY A 90 8.22 0.57 -5.85
N CYS A 91 7.62 -0.06 -4.84
CA CYS A 91 6.83 -1.26 -5.00
C CYS A 91 5.55 -0.98 -5.82
N ARG A 92 4.97 -2.05 -6.38
CA ARG A 92 3.72 -2.00 -7.14
C ARG A 92 2.73 -3.05 -6.64
N LEU A 93 1.45 -2.87 -6.96
CA LEU A 93 0.46 -3.92 -6.76
C LEU A 93 0.50 -4.92 -7.92
N SER A 94 0.25 -6.19 -7.61
CA SER A 94 0.05 -7.23 -8.62
C SER A 94 -1.11 -8.14 -8.23
N LEU A 95 -1.99 -8.45 -9.19
CA LEU A 95 -3.15 -9.31 -9.00
C LEU A 95 -3.01 -10.57 -9.87
N VAL A 96 -2.83 -11.70 -9.18
CA VAL A 96 -2.76 -13.02 -9.83
C VAL A 96 -4.17 -13.41 -10.33
N PRO A 97 -4.30 -13.99 -11.54
CA PRO A 97 -5.60 -14.41 -12.07
C PRO A 97 -6.36 -15.31 -11.10
N GLY A 98 -7.67 -15.08 -10.97
CA GLY A 98 -8.54 -15.85 -10.06
C GLY A 98 -8.30 -15.63 -8.57
N LYS A 99 -7.37 -14.76 -8.18
CA LYS A 99 -7.20 -14.35 -6.78
C LYS A 99 -7.98 -13.08 -6.50
N ALA A 100 -8.62 -13.05 -5.33
CA ALA A 100 -9.40 -11.90 -4.88
C ALA A 100 -8.55 -10.77 -4.28
N ARG A 101 -7.33 -11.08 -3.82
CA ARG A 101 -6.44 -10.13 -3.13
C ARG A 101 -5.16 -9.92 -3.93
N ALA A 102 -4.75 -8.66 -4.02
CA ALA A 102 -3.48 -8.26 -4.59
C ALA A 102 -2.32 -8.59 -3.63
N VAL A 103 -1.12 -8.63 -4.20
CA VAL A 103 0.15 -8.67 -3.47
C VAL A 103 0.96 -7.43 -3.82
N ILE A 104 1.91 -7.06 -2.95
CA ILE A 104 2.86 -5.99 -3.24
C ILE A 104 4.13 -6.62 -3.80
N VAL A 105 4.64 -6.09 -4.89
CA VAL A 105 5.85 -6.57 -5.56
C VAL A 105 6.92 -5.47 -5.53
N PRO A 106 8.17 -5.77 -5.13
CA PRO A 106 9.27 -4.82 -5.25
C PRO A 106 9.57 -4.46 -6.71
N GLN A 107 10.39 -3.42 -6.93
CA GLN A 107 10.95 -3.12 -8.24
C GLN A 107 11.78 -4.28 -8.81
N ASP A 108 12.13 -4.17 -10.10
CA ASP A 108 12.73 -5.24 -10.89
C ASP A 108 13.97 -5.87 -10.25
N GLY A 109 14.07 -7.19 -10.34
CA GLY A 109 15.17 -7.99 -9.82
C GLY A 109 14.85 -8.80 -8.56
N ALA A 110 13.85 -8.39 -7.78
CA ALA A 110 13.45 -9.14 -6.58
C ALA A 110 12.77 -10.48 -6.91
N GLN A 111 13.22 -11.55 -6.24
CA GLN A 111 12.65 -12.91 -6.34
C GLN A 111 11.63 -13.19 -5.23
N SER A 112 10.95 -12.16 -4.76
CA SER A 112 9.95 -12.25 -3.69
C SER A 112 8.82 -11.25 -3.91
N HIS A 113 7.74 -11.43 -3.15
CA HIS A 113 6.64 -10.48 -3.07
C HIS A 113 6.12 -10.43 -1.63
N PHE A 114 5.34 -9.42 -1.30
CA PHE A 114 4.74 -9.26 0.01
C PHE A 114 3.25 -9.57 -0.04
N LYS A 115 2.80 -10.42 0.89
CA LYS A 115 1.37 -10.63 1.17
C LYS A 115 1.00 -9.83 2.40
N VAL A 116 -0.06 -9.06 2.28
CA VAL A 116 -0.63 -8.31 3.40
C VAL A 116 -1.68 -9.18 4.09
N LEU A 117 -1.48 -9.40 5.38
CA LEU A 117 -2.40 -10.09 6.29
C LEU A 117 -2.96 -9.05 7.27
N PRO A 118 -4.06 -9.36 7.99
CA PRO A 118 -4.70 -8.43 8.92
C PRO A 118 -3.77 -7.63 9.83
N GLY A 119 -2.71 -8.23 10.38
CA GLY A 119 -1.80 -7.56 11.33
C GLY A 119 -0.33 -7.73 11.02
N GLU A 120 0.02 -8.14 9.81
CA GLU A 120 1.42 -8.31 9.40
C GLU A 120 1.55 -8.32 7.88
N ILE A 121 2.78 -8.11 7.41
CA ILE A 121 3.19 -8.25 6.03
C ILE A 121 4.21 -9.39 5.97
N VAL A 122 3.89 -10.40 5.17
CA VAL A 122 4.72 -11.59 4.99
C VAL A 122 5.45 -11.50 3.66
N GLN A 123 6.77 -11.56 3.70
CA GLN A 123 7.58 -11.77 2.50
C GLN A 123 7.49 -13.23 2.05
N VAL A 124 7.06 -13.44 0.82
CA VAL A 124 6.89 -14.76 0.21
C VAL A 124 7.91 -14.92 -0.91
N ARG A 125 8.61 -16.05 -0.90
CA ARG A 125 9.56 -16.42 -1.95
C ARG A 125 8.84 -16.67 -3.27
N GLY A 126 9.50 -16.31 -4.37
CA GLY A 126 8.98 -16.45 -5.72
C GLY A 126 8.28 -15.19 -6.21
N ARG A 127 8.54 -14.85 -7.46
CA ARG A 127 7.87 -13.75 -8.16
C ARG A 127 6.52 -14.23 -8.70
N PRO A 128 5.42 -13.46 -8.59
CA PRO A 128 4.16 -13.82 -9.21
C PRO A 128 4.32 -14.10 -10.71
N ALA A 129 3.74 -15.20 -11.19
CA ALA A 129 3.72 -15.52 -12.62
C ALA A 129 2.98 -14.42 -13.40
N THR A 130 3.42 -14.13 -14.63
CA THR A 130 2.83 -13.08 -15.49
C THR A 130 2.81 -11.69 -14.84
N LEU A 131 3.93 -11.28 -14.23
CA LEU A 131 3.95 -10.08 -13.38
C LEU A 131 3.37 -8.83 -14.07
N ALA A 132 3.82 -8.50 -15.29
CA ALA A 132 3.36 -7.32 -16.00
C ALA A 132 1.83 -7.31 -16.13
N ALA A 133 1.25 -8.38 -16.67
CA ALA A 133 -0.20 -8.54 -16.74
C ALA A 133 -0.88 -8.54 -15.36
N GLY A 134 -0.20 -9.00 -14.31
CA GLY A 134 -0.67 -8.91 -12.93
C GLY A 134 -0.72 -7.48 -12.40
N CYS A 135 0.28 -6.67 -12.73
CA CYS A 135 0.29 -5.24 -12.42
C CYS A 135 -0.83 -4.51 -13.16
N ASP A 136 -1.01 -4.78 -14.45
CA ASP A 136 -2.09 -4.16 -15.25
C ASP A 136 -3.47 -4.50 -14.69
N ARG A 137 -3.70 -5.76 -14.29
CA ARG A 137 -4.93 -6.18 -13.61
C ARG A 137 -5.14 -5.47 -12.27
N ALA A 138 -4.07 -5.31 -11.49
CA ALA A 138 -4.15 -4.60 -10.22
C ALA A 138 -4.49 -3.12 -10.42
N THR A 139 -3.86 -2.46 -11.39
CA THR A 139 -4.15 -1.07 -11.78
C THR A 139 -5.59 -0.90 -12.23
N ALA A 140 -6.07 -1.77 -13.14
CA ALA A 140 -7.45 -1.73 -13.61
C ALA A 140 -8.46 -1.95 -12.46
N LYS A 141 -8.17 -2.89 -11.56
CA LYS A 141 -9.03 -3.17 -10.41
C LYS A 141 -9.01 -2.04 -9.38
N LEU A 142 -7.86 -1.39 -9.18
CA LEU A 142 -7.73 -0.22 -8.31
C LEU A 142 -8.58 0.94 -8.84
N ALA A 143 -8.43 1.28 -10.12
CA ALA A 143 -9.22 2.33 -10.76
C ALA A 143 -10.73 2.06 -10.65
N MET A 144 -11.15 0.80 -10.84
CA MET A 144 -12.53 0.38 -10.65
C MET A 144 -13.02 0.62 -9.21
N LEU A 145 -12.24 0.22 -8.20
CA LEU A 145 -12.60 0.38 -6.79
C LEU A 145 -12.60 1.84 -6.32
N VAL A 146 -11.72 2.68 -6.85
CA VAL A 146 -11.72 4.12 -6.57
C VAL A 146 -12.98 4.76 -7.12
N ARG A 147 -13.30 4.49 -8.40
CA ARG A 147 -14.49 5.04 -9.07
C ARG A 147 -15.79 4.59 -8.40
N ASP A 148 -15.88 3.31 -8.07
CA ASP A 148 -17.11 2.71 -7.52
C ASP A 148 -17.26 3.00 -6.00
N GLY A 149 -16.25 3.59 -5.36
CA GLY A 149 -16.25 3.89 -3.92
C GLY A 149 -16.07 2.64 -3.06
N ALA A 150 -14.82 2.21 -2.86
CA ALA A 150 -14.49 1.01 -2.09
C ALA A 150 -15.14 1.00 -0.68
N ASP A 151 -16.11 0.10 -0.48
CA ASP A 151 -16.74 -0.12 0.82
C ASP A 151 -15.83 -0.95 1.73
N LEU A 152 -15.35 -0.29 2.78
CA LEU A 152 -14.54 -0.89 3.84
C LEU A 152 -15.37 -1.28 5.06
N GLY A 153 -16.63 -0.85 5.20
CA GLY A 153 -17.38 -0.98 6.46
C GLY A 153 -16.51 -0.60 7.67
N ASN A 154 -16.38 -1.53 8.62
CA ASN A 154 -15.53 -1.39 9.82
C ASN A 154 -14.14 -2.07 9.68
N GLN A 155 -13.68 -2.37 8.46
CA GLN A 155 -12.48 -3.18 8.23
C GLN A 155 -11.18 -2.41 8.47
N VAL A 156 -11.17 -1.10 8.25
CA VAL A 156 -9.97 -0.24 8.37
C VAL A 156 -10.37 1.08 9.01
N ASN A 157 -9.57 1.54 9.98
CA ASN A 157 -9.71 2.88 10.52
C ASN A 157 -8.92 3.86 9.66
N LEU A 158 -9.61 4.65 8.84
CA LEU A 158 -9.00 5.67 7.99
C LEU A 158 -8.93 7.01 8.72
N GLN A 159 -7.77 7.29 9.29
CA GLN A 159 -7.46 8.59 9.90
C GLN A 159 -6.83 9.54 8.88
N THR A 160 -7.24 10.81 8.93
CA THR A 160 -6.59 11.88 8.18
C THR A 160 -5.95 12.81 9.19
N TRP A 161 -4.68 13.11 8.98
CA TRP A 161 -3.95 14.10 9.75
C TRP A 161 -3.93 15.39 8.91
N CYS A 162 -4.58 16.44 9.42
CA CYS A 162 -4.69 17.75 8.78
C CYS A 162 -3.53 18.65 9.20
#